data_AF-A3CX22-F1
#
_entry.id   AF-A3CX22-F1
#
_cell.length_a   1.000
_cell.length_b   1.000
_cell.length_c   1.000
_cell.angle_alpha   90.00
_cell.angle_beta   90.00
_cell.angle_gamma   90.00
#
_symmetry.space_group_name_H-M   'P 1'
#
loop_
_entity.id
_entity.type
_entity.pdbx_description
1 polymer ?
#
loop_
_entity_poly.entity_id
_entity_poly.type
_entity_poly.pdbx_seq_one_letter_code
_entity_poly.pdbx_strand_id
1 'polypeptide(L)'
;MVMRCSFALDPDLMDQIDQFARDHAFDRNEAILELIEAGLACKEAGMATVRQPRSFEELNRLQQELEGVKEVLTELRNEVRLVHHTIETDWNNEAKGVPFQTKHPWEFWRK
;
A
#
# COMPACT_ATOMS: atom_id res chain seq x y z
N MET A 1 2.26 -22.18 3.13
CA MET A 1 2.97 -23.43 2.73
C MET A 1 4.14 -23.00 1.86
N VAL A 2 5.39 -23.18 2.31
CA VAL A 2 6.58 -22.71 1.57
C VAL A 2 7.05 -23.86 0.68
N MET A 3 6.89 -23.72 -0.64
CA MET A 3 7.38 -24.69 -1.61
C MET A 3 8.79 -24.27 -2.03
N ARG A 4 9.79 -25.14 -1.80
CA ARG A 4 11.17 -24.89 -2.22
C ARG A 4 11.47 -25.73 -3.45
N CYS A 5 11.68 -25.07 -4.58
CA CYS A 5 12.10 -25.72 -5.82
C CYS A 5 13.61 -25.61 -5.97
N SER A 6 14.23 -26.71 -6.39
CA SER A 6 15.66 -26.78 -6.69
C SER A 6 15.86 -27.68 -7.89
N PHE A 7 16.54 -27.17 -8.92
CA PHE A 7 16.79 -27.87 -10.17
C PHE A 7 18.19 -27.51 -10.67
N ALA A 8 18.80 -28.43 -11.41
CA ALA A 8 20.07 -28.17 -12.09
C ALA A 8 19.75 -27.57 -13.46
N LEU A 9 20.49 -26.53 -13.84
CA LEU A 9 20.37 -25.86 -15.13
C LEU A 9 21.70 -25.97 -15.86
N ASP A 10 21.61 -26.17 -17.18
CA ASP A 10 22.77 -26.05 -18.05
C ASP A 10 23.36 -24.62 -17.98
N PRO A 11 24.69 -24.46 -18.05
CA PRO A 11 25.34 -23.15 -17.96
C PRO A 11 24.82 -22.13 -18.98
N ASP A 12 24.59 -22.57 -20.22
CA ASP A 12 24.09 -21.69 -21.29
C ASP A 12 22.68 -21.16 -21.01
N LEU A 13 21.85 -21.95 -20.31
CA LEU A 13 20.50 -21.54 -19.91
C LEU A 13 20.56 -20.59 -18.71
N MET A 14 21.49 -20.81 -17.78
CA MET A 14 21.76 -19.89 -16.68
C MET A 14 22.17 -18.50 -17.18
N ASP A 15 23.05 -18.43 -18.18
CA ASP A 15 23.48 -17.16 -18.78
C ASP A 15 22.32 -16.41 -19.46
N GLN A 16 21.41 -17.14 -20.11
CA GLN A 16 20.20 -16.54 -20.69
C GLN A 16 19.24 -15.99 -19.63
N ILE A 17 19.07 -16.72 -18.52
CA ILE A 17 18.26 -16.27 -17.38
C ILE A 17 18.89 -15.02 -16.74
N ASP A 18 20.21 -15.00 -16.57
CA ASP A 18 20.93 -13.85 -16.03
C ASP A 18 20.83 -12.63 -16.94
N GLN A 19 20.89 -12.83 -18.25
CA GLN A 19 20.66 -11.76 -19.21
C GLN A 19 19.24 -11.20 -19.09
N PHE A 20 18.24 -12.08 -19.07
CA PHE A 20 16.85 -11.69 -18.90
C PHE A 20 16.62 -10.93 -17.58
N ALA A 21 17.22 -11.40 -16.49
CA ALA A 21 17.14 -10.77 -15.17
C ALA A 21 17.72 -9.35 -15.20
N ARG A 22 18.88 -9.15 -15.85
CA ARG A 22 19.48 -7.82 -16.03
C ARG A 22 18.62 -6.88 -16.85
N ASP A 23 18.06 -7.37 -17.96
CA ASP A 23 17.23 -6.56 -18.86
C ASP A 23 15.92 -6.08 -18.20
N HIS A 24 15.47 -6.81 -17.18
CA HIS A 24 14.22 -6.54 -16.46
C HIS A 24 14.40 -6.08 -15.02
N ALA A 25 15.65 -5.90 -14.57
CA ALA A 25 16.01 -5.52 -13.21
C ALA A 25 15.45 -6.46 -12.11
N PHE A 26 15.43 -7.77 -12.38
CA PHE A 26 15.01 -8.80 -11.43
C PHE A 26 16.20 -9.47 -10.73
N ASP A 27 15.96 -10.07 -9.56
CA ASP A 27 16.86 -11.11 -9.04
C ASP A 27 16.73 -12.39 -9.89
N ARG A 28 17.76 -13.22 -9.94
CA ARG A 28 17.78 -14.46 -10.72
C ARG A 28 16.61 -15.38 -10.35
N ASN A 29 16.33 -15.54 -9.05
CA ASN A 29 15.23 -16.39 -8.60
C ASN A 29 13.87 -15.84 -9.04
N GLU A 30 13.74 -14.51 -9.06
CA GLU A 30 12.54 -13.83 -9.51
C GLU A 30 12.36 -14.01 -11.02
N ALA A 31 13.42 -13.82 -11.81
CA ALA A 31 13.43 -14.07 -13.25
C ALA A 31 13.06 -15.52 -13.61
N ILE A 32 13.54 -16.50 -12.84
CA ILE A 32 13.18 -17.91 -13.01
C ILE A 32 11.67 -18.11 -12.86
N LEU A 33 11.07 -17.55 -11.81
CA LEU A 33 9.64 -17.69 -11.55
C LEU A 33 8.83 -17.04 -12.67
N GLU A 34 9.21 -15.84 -13.12
CA GLU A 34 8.57 -15.15 -14.25
C GLU A 34 8.61 -15.98 -15.54
N LEU A 35 9.74 -16.61 -15.85
CA LEU A 35 9.88 -17.45 -17.05
C LEU A 35 9.02 -18.72 -16.96
N ILE A 36 8.91 -19.33 -15.78
CA ILE A 36 8.04 -20.50 -15.55
C ILE A 36 6.58 -20.10 -15.72
N GLU A 37 6.14 -19.01 -15.10
CA GLU A 37 4.76 -18.52 -15.20
C GLU A 37 4.40 -18.13 -16.63
N ALA A 38 5.28 -17.41 -17.33
CA ALA A 38 5.09 -17.10 -18.75
C ALA A 38 4.99 -18.37 -19.62
N GLY A 39 5.81 -19.39 -19.33
CA GLY A 39 5.75 -20.68 -20.00
C GLY A 39 4.43 -21.42 -19.76
N LEU A 40 3.93 -21.43 -18.52
CA LEU A 40 2.64 -22.03 -18.16
C LEU A 40 1.47 -21.30 -18.83
N ALA A 41 1.47 -19.97 -18.79
CA ALA A 41 0.41 -19.17 -19.37
C ALA A 41 0.38 -19.28 -20.91
N CYS A 42 1.55 -19.39 -21.55
CA CYS A 42 1.66 -19.67 -22.99
C CYS A 42 1.12 -21.06 -23.35
N LYS A 43 1.36 -22.08 -22.51
CA LYS A 43 0.83 -23.44 -22.69
C LYS A 43 -0.70 -23.50 -22.62
N GLU A 44 -1.31 -22.71 -21.75
CA GLU A 44 -2.77 -22.70 -21.57
C GLU A 44 -3.49 -21.85 -22.62
N ALA A 45 -2.91 -20.73 -23.05
CA ALA A 45 -3.54 -19.80 -23.98
C ALA A 45 -3.17 -20.00 -25.46
N GLY A 46 -2.12 -20.77 -25.76
CA GLY A 46 -1.59 -20.94 -27.13
C GLY A 46 -0.93 -19.69 -27.73
N MET A 47 -0.78 -18.60 -26.95
CA MET A 47 -0.03 -17.40 -27.28
C MET A 47 0.63 -16.83 -26.01
N ALA A 48 1.73 -16.08 -26.18
CA ALA A 48 2.40 -15.36 -25.09
C ALA A 48 1.43 -14.35 -24.45
N THR A 49 0.94 -14.67 -23.25
CA THR A 49 0.01 -13.81 -22.52
C THR A 49 0.74 -12.59 -21.99
N VAL A 50 0.06 -11.44 -22.08
CA VAL A 50 0.56 -10.16 -21.57
C VAL A 50 0.68 -10.23 -20.05
N ARG A 51 1.86 -9.84 -19.55
CA ARG A 51 2.25 -9.62 -18.15
C ARG A 51 1.05 -9.45 -17.20
N GLN A 52 0.80 -10.43 -16.35
CA GLN A 52 0.16 -10.17 -15.07
C GLN A 52 1.27 -10.05 -14.02
N PRO A 53 1.67 -8.84 -13.61
CA PRO A 53 2.59 -8.71 -12.48
C PRO A 53 1.95 -9.35 -11.25
N ARG A 54 2.81 -9.87 -10.34
CA ARG A 54 2.44 -10.53 -9.07
C ARG A 54 1.57 -9.63 -8.20
N SER A 55 0.29 -9.60 -8.53
CA SER A 55 -0.68 -8.71 -7.94
C SER A 55 -0.92 -9.03 -6.48
N PHE A 56 -0.64 -10.24 -6.01
CA PHE A 56 -1.04 -10.67 -4.67
C PHE A 56 -0.16 -10.12 -3.55
N GLU A 57 1.17 -10.14 -3.68
CA GLU A 57 2.06 -9.64 -2.62
C GLU A 57 2.07 -8.11 -2.56
N GLU A 58 2.07 -7.44 -3.71
CA GLU A 58 1.97 -5.99 -3.80
C GLU A 58 0.62 -5.49 -3.27
N LEU A 59 -0.48 -6.16 -3.62
CA LEU A 59 -1.81 -5.79 -3.11
C LEU A 59 -1.94 -6.04 -1.61
N ASN A 60 -1.35 -7.11 -1.09
CA ASN A 60 -1.34 -7.38 0.35
C ASN A 60 -0.53 -6.32 1.11
N ARG A 61 0.61 -5.88 0.55
CA ARG A 61 1.38 -4.75 1.09
C ARG A 61 0.60 -3.44 1.05
N LEU A 62 -0.04 -3.13 -0.07
CA LEU A 62 -0.88 -1.94 -0.22
C LEU A 62 -2.06 -1.95 0.75
N GLN A 63 -2.67 -3.11 1.01
CA GLN A 63 -3.74 -3.25 2.01
C GLN A 63 -3.23 -2.97 3.42
N GLN A 64 -2.05 -3.46 3.80
CA GLN A 64 -1.45 -3.18 5.09
C GLN A 64 -1.12 -1.68 5.25
N GLU A 65 -0.54 -1.07 4.22
CA GLU A 65 -0.24 0.37 4.23
C GLU A 65 -1.53 1.21 4.34
N LEU A 66 -2.60 0.82 3.63
CA LEU A 66 -3.90 1.48 3.70
C LEU A 66 -4.52 1.39 5.10
N GLU A 67 -4.43 0.24 5.76
CA GLU A 67 -4.98 0.07 7.11
C GLU A 67 -4.22 0.94 8.13
N GLY A 68 -2.89 1.05 8.00
CA GLY A 68 -2.08 1.97 8.81
C GLY A 68 -2.49 3.44 8.62
N VAL A 69 -2.77 3.86 7.38
CA VAL A 69 -3.27 5.23 7.11
C VAL A 69 -4.64 5.47 7.76
N LYS A 70 -5.51 4.47 7.73
CA LYS A 70 -6.85 4.55 8.33
C LYS A 70 -6.79 4.64 9.86
N GLU A 71 -5.83 3.96 10.49
CA GLU A 71 -5.57 4.10 11.93
C GLU A 71 -5.14 5.52 12.28
N VAL A 72 -4.13 6.06 11.58
CA VAL A 72 -3.65 7.44 11.79
C VAL A 72 -4.76 8.47 11.59
N LEU A 73 -5.60 8.31 10.57
CA LEU A 73 -6.73 9.21 10.32
C LEU A 73 -7.78 9.14 11.44
N THR A 74 -7.99 7.94 12.00
CA THR A 74 -8.92 7.73 13.11
C THR A 74 -8.42 8.40 14.38
N GLU A 75 -7.12 8.32 14.65
CA GLU A 75 -6.46 9.02 15.76
C GLU A 75 -6.56 10.54 15.60
N LEU A 76 -6.21 11.07 14.42
CA LEU A 76 -6.34 12.49 14.11
C LEU A 76 -7.77 13.00 14.31
N ARG A 77 -8.78 12.25 13.87
CA ARG A 77 -10.19 12.59 14.07
C ARG A 77 -10.55 12.66 15.56
N ASN A 78 -10.01 11.76 16.37
CA ASN A 78 -10.26 11.74 17.81
C ASN A 78 -9.60 12.95 18.49
N GLU A 79 -8.36 13.29 18.12
CA GLU A 79 -7.67 14.49 18.59
C GLU A 79 -8.43 15.77 18.23
N VAL A 80 -8.91 15.90 16.99
CA VAL A 80 -9.72 17.05 16.58
C VAL A 80 -11.01 17.15 17.39
N ARG A 81 -11.65 16.03 17.71
CA ARG A 81 -12.84 16.02 18.59
C ARG A 81 -12.50 16.47 20.01
N LEU A 82 -11.36 16.03 20.55
CA LEU A 82 -10.89 16.47 21.87
C LEU A 82 -10.62 17.98 21.87
N VAL A 83 -9.88 18.48 20.89
CA VAL A 83 -9.60 19.91 20.72
C VAL A 83 -10.91 20.70 20.62
N HIS A 84 -11.87 20.26 19.79
CA HIS A 84 -13.18 20.90 19.70
C HIS A 84 -13.89 20.94 21.06
N HIS A 85 -13.90 19.81 21.78
CA HIS A 85 -14.53 19.74 23.09
C HIS A 85 -13.85 20.65 24.12
N THR A 86 -12.51 20.69 24.16
CA THR A 86 -11.75 21.56 25.05
C THR A 86 -12.05 23.03 24.77
N ILE A 87 -12.00 23.45 23.49
CA ILE A 87 -12.33 24.83 23.11
C ILE A 87 -13.77 25.18 23.49
N GLU A 88 -14.73 24.28 23.25
CA GLU A 88 -16.14 24.51 23.61
C GLU A 88 -16.33 24.64 25.13
N THR A 89 -15.60 23.84 25.90
CA THR A 89 -15.66 23.85 27.37
C THR A 89 -15.01 25.12 27.94
N ASP A 90 -13.83 25.49 27.44
CA ASP A 90 -13.13 26.72 27.82
C ASP A 90 -13.94 27.95 27.43
N TRP A 91 -14.51 27.97 26.22
CA TRP A 91 -15.41 29.02 25.77
C TRP A 91 -16.64 29.18 26.67
N ASN A 92 -17.31 28.07 27.02
CA ASN A 92 -18.47 28.12 27.91
C ASN A 92 -18.10 28.54 29.34
N ASN A 93 -16.86 28.32 29.77
CA ASN A 93 -16.36 28.77 31.07
C ASN A 93 -16.00 30.27 31.05
N GLU A 94 -15.38 30.77 29.97
CA GLU A 94 -15.00 32.18 29.80
C GLU A 94 -16.19 33.09 29.43
N ALA A 95 -17.13 32.59 28.62
CA ALA A 95 -18.31 33.34 28.16
C ALA A 95 -19.32 33.66 29.28
N LYS A 96 -19.17 33.08 30.47
CA LYS A 96 -19.92 33.53 31.67
C LYS A 96 -19.62 34.98 32.06
N GLY A 97 -18.58 35.60 31.50
CA GLY A 97 -18.20 36.99 31.79
C GLY A 97 -18.56 38.05 30.74
N VAL A 98 -18.76 37.73 29.44
CA VAL A 98 -18.89 38.76 28.40
C VAL A 98 -19.85 38.38 27.24
N PRO A 99 -20.88 39.20 26.91
CA PRO A 99 -22.01 38.76 26.06
C PRO A 99 -21.83 38.81 24.52
N PHE A 100 -20.63 39.05 23.97
CA PHE A 100 -20.54 39.54 22.57
C PHE A 100 -19.78 38.67 21.54
N GLN A 101 -19.13 37.56 21.90
CA GLN A 101 -18.45 36.76 20.87
C GLN A 101 -19.45 35.82 20.17
N THR A 102 -19.95 36.23 19.01
CA THR A 102 -21.03 35.56 18.25
C THR A 102 -20.54 34.61 17.15
N LYS A 103 -19.24 34.34 17.02
CA LYS A 103 -18.71 33.41 16.01
C LYS A 103 -17.67 32.48 16.60
N HIS A 104 -17.92 31.18 16.44
CA HIS A 104 -17.04 30.15 16.96
C HIS A 104 -15.82 29.95 16.03
N PRO A 105 -14.58 29.88 16.55
CA PRO A 105 -13.38 29.68 15.75
C PRO A 105 -13.37 28.41 14.88
N TRP A 106 -14.19 27.40 15.19
CA TRP A 106 -14.32 26.19 14.38
C TRP A 106 -15.32 26.32 13.21
N GLU A 107 -16.13 27.39 13.14
CA GLU A 107 -16.97 27.68 11.96
C GLU A 107 -16.13 27.94 10.69
N PHE A 108 -14.86 28.33 10.86
CA PHE A 108 -13.92 28.49 9.76
C PHE A 108 -13.55 27.16 9.07
N TRP A 109 -13.75 26.03 9.75
CA TRP A 109 -13.43 24.68 9.25
C TRP A 109 -14.62 24.01 8.55
N ARG A 110 -15.81 24.64 8.52
CA ARG A 110 -17.01 24.14 7.82
C ARG A 110 -17.08 24.50 6.32
N LYS A 111 -16.09 25.21 5.78
CA LYS A 111 -16.03 25.60 4.36
C LYS A 111 -15.31 24.58 3.50
#